data_AF-A0AAP3A3C0-F1
#
_entry.id   AF-A0AAP3A3C0-F1
#
_cell.length_a   1.000
_cell.length_b   1.000
_cell.length_c   1.000
_cell.angle_alpha   90.00
_cell.angle_beta   90.00
_cell.angle_gamma   90.00
#
_symmetry.space_group_name_H-M   'P 1'
#
loop_
_entity.id
_entity.type
_entity.pdbx_description
1 polymer ?
#
loop_
_entity_poly.entity_id
_entity_poly.type
_entity_poly.pdbx_seq_one_letter_code
_entity_poly.pdbx_strand_id
1 'polypeptide(L)' 'GSWLSRWSGVVEEHDLETIFWGWCGRFPSLSSFDRFFWQEEPLWRLIFEAGEAGRGAPVQVRALEQWMIPNKLENVI' A
#
# COMPACT_ATOMS: atom_id res chain seq x y z
N GLY A 1 -18.28 12.71 -0.30
CA GLY A 1 -17.97 11.82 -1.43
C GLY A 1 -16.86 10.90 -1.01
N SER A 2 -16.97 9.58 -1.27
CA SER A 2 -15.87 8.66 -0.98
C SER A 2 -14.65 9.04 -1.83
N TRP A 3 -13.44 8.73 -1.35
CA TRP A 3 -12.20 8.88 -2.12
C TRP A 3 -12.37 8.29 -3.53
N LEU A 4 -13.01 7.12 -3.61
CA LEU A 4 -13.31 6.43 -4.87
C LEU A 4 -14.10 7.32 -5.84
N SER A 5 -15.15 8.00 -5.37
CA SER A 5 -15.97 8.87 -6.23
C SER A 5 -15.25 10.15 -6.68
N ARG A 6 -14.16 10.55 -6.01
CA ARG A 6 -13.36 11.72 -6.38
C ARG A 6 -12.28 11.39 -7.41
N TRP A 7 -11.77 10.16 -7.39
CA TRP A 7 -10.66 9.72 -8.23
C TRP A 7 -11.07 8.75 -9.35
N SER A 8 -12.30 8.22 -9.32
CA SER A 8 -12.85 7.40 -10.40
C SER A 8 -12.92 8.22 -11.70
N GLY A 9 -12.05 7.90 -12.66
CA GLY A 9 -11.92 8.61 -13.94
C GLY A 9 -10.68 9.50 -14.07
N VAL A 10 -9.87 9.64 -13.00
CA VAL A 10 -8.55 10.30 -13.04
C VAL A 10 -7.44 9.28 -12.82
N VAL A 11 -7.70 8.25 -12.02
CA VAL A 11 -6.77 7.17 -11.74
C VAL A 11 -7.43 5.87 -12.15
N GLU A 12 -6.82 5.16 -13.09
CA GLU A 12 -7.31 3.87 -13.53
C GLU A 12 -6.90 2.76 -12.55
N GLU A 13 -7.63 1.64 -12.56
CA GLU A 13 -7.34 0.53 -11.63
C GLU A 13 -5.92 -0.05 -11.83
N HIS A 14 -5.44 -0.09 -13.08
CA HIS A 14 -4.07 -0.53 -13.39
C HIS A 14 -2.99 0.41 -12.84
N ASP A 15 -3.29 1.71 -12.72
CA ASP A 15 -2.38 2.67 -12.09
C ASP A 15 -2.28 2.39 -10.59
N LEU A 16 -3.42 2.09 -9.95
CA LEU A 16 -3.47 1.73 -8.53
C LEU A 16 -2.69 0.45 -8.24
N GLU A 17 -2.85 -0.56 -9.09
CA GLU A 17 -2.11 -1.82 -8.96
C GLU A 17 -0.60 -1.60 -9.13
N THR A 18 -0.19 -0.79 -10.11
CA THR A 18 1.23 -0.45 -10.32
C THR A 18 1.82 0.29 -9.11
N ILE A 19 1.08 1.24 -8.55
CA ILE A 19 1.48 1.95 -7.33
C ILE A 19 1.57 1.00 -6.14
N PHE A 20 0.60 0.09 -5.98
CA PHE A 20 0.58 -0.91 -4.91
C PHE A 20 1.84 -1.77 -4.93
N TRP A 21 2.23 -2.31 -6.09
CA TRP A 21 3.45 -3.12 -6.21
C TRP A 21 4.71 -2.32 -5.90
N GLY A 22 4.74 -1.03 -6.25
CA GLY A 22 5.83 -0.13 -5.87
C GLY A 22 5.98 0.01 -4.35
N TRP A 23 4.87 0.03 -3.60
CA TRP A 23 4.89 0.04 -2.15
C TRP A 23 5.26 -1.31 -1.53
N CYS A 24 4.82 -2.42 -2.11
CA CYS A 24 5.23 -3.76 -1.66
C CYS A 24 6.75 -3.93 -1.71
N GLY A 25 7.41 -3.42 -2.77
CA GLY A 25 8.86 -3.44 -2.87
C GLY A 25 9.58 -2.50 -1.90
N ARG A 26 8.87 -1.56 -1.27
CA ARG A 26 9.44 -0.57 -0.34
C ARG A 26 9.31 -1.01 1.12
N PHE A 27 8.21 -1.63 1.52
CA PHE A 27 7.93 -1.90 2.93
C PHE A 27 8.25 -3.34 3.34
N PRO A 28 9.06 -3.55 4.42
CA PRO A 28 9.40 -4.89 4.89
C PRO A 28 8.20 -5.76 5.29
N SER A 29 7.12 -5.19 5.84
CA SER A 29 5.90 -5.94 6.18
C SER A 29 5.19 -6.53 4.96
N LEU A 30 5.45 -5.99 3.77
CA LEU A 30 4.84 -6.41 2.51
C LEU A 30 5.80 -7.26 1.65
N SER A 31 6.98 -7.62 2.15
CA SER A 31 8.00 -8.32 1.35
C SER A 31 7.56 -9.72 0.89
N SER A 32 6.52 -10.29 1.49
CA SER A 32 5.92 -11.57 1.09
C SER A 32 4.96 -11.47 -0.10
N PHE A 33 4.60 -10.25 -0.54
CA PHE A 33 3.74 -10.04 -1.68
C PHE A 33 4.54 -10.20 -2.98
N ASP A 34 4.45 -11.39 -3.57
CA ASP A 34 5.02 -11.69 -4.88
C ASP A 34 4.01 -11.48 -6.01
N ARG A 35 4.35 -10.66 -7.00
CA ARG A 35 3.44 -10.30 -8.09
C ARG A 35 2.97 -11.51 -8.91
N PHE A 36 3.82 -12.52 -9.09
CA PHE A 36 3.46 -13.70 -9.88
C PHE A 36 2.50 -14.60 -9.10
N PHE A 37 2.68 -14.72 -7.78
CA PHE A 37 1.78 -15.51 -6.94
C PHE A 37 0.37 -14.90 -6.83
N TRP A 38 0.27 -13.58 -6.83
CA TRP A 38 -0.96 -12.84 -6.53
C TRP A 38 -1.68 -12.28 -7.79
N GLN A 39 -1.23 -12.62 -9.00
CA GLN A 39 -1.72 -12.02 -10.26
C GLN A 39 -3.20 -12.27 -10.57
N GLU A 40 -3.80 -13.33 -10.02
CA GLU A 40 -5.20 -13.69 -10.28
C GLU A 40 -6.15 -13.09 -9.23
N GLU A 41 -5.61 -12.48 -8.18
CA GLU A 41 -6.40 -11.93 -7.08
C GLU A 41 -6.80 -10.47 -7.36
N PRO A 42 -8.04 -10.07 -7.06
CA PRO A 42 -8.49 -8.71 -7.31
C PRO A 42 -7.80 -7.72 -6.36
N LEU A 43 -7.59 -6.48 -6.83
CA LEU A 43 -6.83 -5.45 -6.10
C LEU A 43 -7.38 -5.18 -4.69
N TRP A 44 -8.70 -5.22 -4.49
CA TRP A 44 -9.31 -5.01 -3.17
C TRP A 44 -8.83 -6.05 -2.14
N ARG A 45 -8.59 -7.30 -2.58
CA ARG A 45 -8.12 -8.38 -1.71
C ARG A 45 -6.65 -8.17 -1.35
N LEU A 46 -5.83 -7.78 -2.33
CA LEU A 46 -4.42 -7.44 -2.11
C LEU A 46 -4.27 -6.31 -1.08
N ILE A 47 -5.08 -5.26 -1.22
CA ILE A 47 -5.12 -4.12 -0.28
C ILE A 47 -5.53 -4.58 1.12
N PHE A 48 -6.52 -5.47 1.22
CA PHE A 48 -6.97 -6.01 2.50
C PHE A 48 -5.86 -6.81 3.20
N GLU A 49 -5.24 -7.76 2.50
CA GLU A 49 -4.16 -8.61 3.03
C GLU A 49 -2.92 -7.79 3.40
N ALA A 50 -2.56 -6.79 2.57
CA ALA A 50 -1.46 -5.88 2.88
C ALA A 50 -1.72 -5.07 4.16
N GLY A 51 -2.99 -4.69 4.39
CA GLY A 51 -3.40 -4.04 5.63
C GLY A 51 -3.24 -4.94 6.85
N GLU A 52 -3.58 -6.23 6.73
CA GLU A 52 -3.35 -7.22 7.80
C GLU A 52 -1.86 -7.46 8.04
N ALA A 53 -1.05 -7.59 6.99
CA ALA A 53 0.40 -7.74 7.09
C ALA A 53 1.05 -6.55 7.82
N GLY A 54 0.66 -5.32 7.49
CA GLY A 54 1.14 -4.12 8.17
C GLY A 54 0.68 -4.03 9.64
N ARG A 55 -0.54 -4.47 9.96
CA ARG A 55 -1.04 -4.53 11.35
C ARG A 55 -0.33 -5.59 12.18
N GLY A 56 -0.05 -6.74 11.59
CA GLY A 56 0.65 -7.88 12.21
C GLY A 56 2.17 -7.68 12.34
N ALA A 57 2.73 -6.69 11.66
CA ALA A 57 4.17 -6.42 11.70
C ALA A 57 4.66 -6.02 13.11
N PRO A 58 5.87 -6.44 13.51
CA PRO A 58 6.48 -6.02 14.77
C PRO A 58 6.55 -4.50 14.92
N VAL A 59 6.47 -4.00 16.16
CA VAL A 59 6.47 -2.56 16.44
C VAL A 59 7.69 -1.84 15.86
N GLN A 60 8.84 -2.49 15.84
CA GLN A 60 10.09 -1.97 15.30
C GLN A 60 10.02 -1.81 13.77
N VAL A 61 9.39 -2.77 13.08
CA VAL A 61 9.15 -2.72 11.63
C VAL A 61 8.18 -1.59 11.31
N ARG A 62 7.07 -1.49 12.05
CA ARG A 62 6.08 -0.42 11.86
C ARG A 62 6.70 0.97 12.08
N ALA A 63 7.55 1.13 13.10
CA ALA A 63 8.26 2.38 13.35
C ALA A 63 9.24 2.71 12.22
N LEU A 64 9.97 1.72 11.70
CA LEU A 64 10.85 1.90 10.54
C LEU A 64 10.04 2.32 9.29
N GLU A 65 8.95 1.61 8.99
CA GLU A 65 8.10 1.87 7.82
C GLU A 65 7.49 3.28 7.85
N GLN A 66 7.12 3.77 9.04
CA GLN A 66 6.69 5.16 9.21
C GLN A 66 7.76 6.14 8.73
N TRP A 67 9.05 5.88 8.91
CA TRP A 67 10.15 6.71 8.38
C TRP A 67 10.34 6.57 6.88
N MET A 68 9.89 5.47 6.29
CA MET A 68 10.01 5.21 4.86
C MET A 68 8.91 5.87 4.03
N ILE A 69 7.85 6.40 4.65
CA ILE A 69 6.81 7.17 3.94
C ILE A 69 7.44 8.48 3.40
N PRO A 70 7.51 8.68 2.08
CA PRO A 70 7.99 9.91 1.48
C PRO A 70 6.96 11.04 1.65
N ASN A 71 7.40 12.29 1.48
CA ASN A 71 6.52 13.47 1.52
C ASN A 71 5.68 13.56 2.80
N LYS A 72 6.30 13.25 3.96
CA LYS A 72 5.63 13.49 5.24
C LYS A 72 5.22 14.94 5.31
N LEU A 73 3.94 15.16 5.57
CA LEU A 73 3.46 16.49 5.91
C LEU A 73 4.14 16.85 7.22
N GLU A 74 5.09 17.78 7.16
CA GLU A 74 5.56 18.46 8.36
C GLU A 74 4.34 19.16 8.95
N ASN A 75 4.13 19.04 10.26
CA ASN A 75 3.12 19.82 10.95
C ASN A 75 3.51 21.29 10.81
N VAL A 76 3.06 21.95 9.75
CA VAL A 76 3.08 23.41 9.66
C VAL A 76 2.03 23.88 10.67
N ILE A 77 2.55 24.40 11.77
CA ILE A 77 1.80 24.92 12.93
C ILE A 77 0.87 26.06 12.48
#